data_AF-A0A2P2KPD5-F1
#
_entry.id   AF-A0A2P2KPD5-F1
#
_cell.length_a   1.000
_cell.length_b   1.000
_cell.length_c   1.000
_cell.angle_alpha   90.00
_cell.angle_beta   90.00
_cell.angle_gamma   90.00
#
_symmetry.space_group_name_H-M   'P 1'
#
loop_
_entity.id
_entity.type
_entity.pdbx_description
1 polymer ?
#
loop_
_entity_poly.entity_id
_entity_poly.type
_entity_poly.pdbx_seq_one_letter_code
_entity_poly.pdbx_strand_id
1 'polypeptide(L)'
;MGNQDLDIRYDLYLSLEESVFGVKRKIEVPCLETCDSCSGTGAKSSSCIKSCTDCGGRGGVMRTQTTPFGMMSQVSTCSKCSGVGTIITDHCRTCGGSGTIRSNHAMEVVIPPGVDNGATVQLRGKGNINKKRGIAGDLFVILHINEKHGIWRDGHHLYSKINVDYTQAILGTVLKVETVEGLKDLHIPSGIQPGDTLKLPQKGVPDIRKPSVRGDHRFIVNILIPKGISDKERTLVKELASLRSNAKDHEIPFNNTGTSESNFDKKPKDHASKRGIRSVTTLWKSITKFLQRSQSRERFASATLDTPTLLWRSTKPDFSPAFSVILVCLVTCFLSFKRKTDKHATLQHRNCFPHSRT
;
A
#
# COMPACT_ATOMS: atom_id res chain seq x y z
N MET A 1 -3.55 -23.72 24.13
CA MET A 1 -4.79 -23.09 23.60
C MET A 1 -4.48 -21.62 23.36
N GLY A 2 -4.27 -21.24 22.10
CA GLY A 2 -3.75 -19.93 21.73
C GLY A 2 -4.68 -18.78 22.14
N ASN A 3 -4.11 -17.59 22.31
CA ASN A 3 -4.85 -16.36 22.61
C ASN A 3 -5.68 -15.84 21.42
N GLN A 4 -5.93 -16.65 20.40
CA GLN A 4 -6.58 -16.23 19.14
C GLN A 4 -7.98 -15.65 19.37
N ASP A 5 -8.72 -16.15 20.35
CA ASP A 5 -10.05 -15.61 20.71
C ASP A 5 -9.99 -14.18 21.30
N LEU A 6 -8.80 -13.71 21.67
CA LEU A 6 -8.56 -12.37 22.20
C LEU A 6 -7.96 -11.42 21.16
N ASP A 7 -7.59 -11.91 19.99
CA ASP A 7 -6.99 -11.09 18.95
C ASP A 7 -8.06 -10.17 18.32
N ILE A 8 -7.65 -8.95 17.96
CA ILE A 8 -8.51 -7.96 17.33
C ILE A 8 -8.00 -7.68 15.92
N ARG A 9 -8.92 -7.62 14.96
CA ARG A 9 -8.65 -7.11 13.61
C ARG A 9 -9.15 -5.67 13.51
N TYR A 10 -8.31 -4.79 12.97
CA TYR A 10 -8.67 -3.41 12.69
C TYR A 10 -8.25 -3.04 11.26
N ASP A 11 -9.20 -2.62 10.43
CA ASP A 11 -8.91 -2.20 9.06
C ASP A 11 -8.61 -0.68 9.03
N LEU A 12 -7.41 -0.32 8.58
CA LEU A 12 -6.94 1.07 8.50
C LEU A 12 -6.76 1.47 7.03
N TYR A 13 -7.50 2.49 6.60
CA TYR A 13 -7.40 3.06 5.26
C TYR A 13 -6.37 4.19 5.22
N LEU A 14 -5.46 4.12 4.24
CA LEU A 14 -4.39 5.08 4.00
C LEU A 14 -4.50 5.66 2.59
N SER A 15 -4.03 6.89 2.41
CA SER A 15 -3.83 7.41 1.06
C SER A 15 -2.59 6.78 0.40
N LEU A 16 -2.49 6.88 -0.93
CA LEU A 16 -1.28 6.45 -1.64
C LEU A 16 -0.04 7.19 -1.12
N GLU A 17 -0.14 8.50 -0.83
CA GLU A 17 0.97 9.28 -0.29
C GLU A 17 1.41 8.75 1.09
N GLU A 18 0.47 8.48 1.99
CA GLU A 18 0.77 7.93 3.31
C GLU A 18 1.44 6.56 3.23
N SER A 19 1.03 5.72 2.28
CA SER A 19 1.68 4.42 2.05
C SER A 19 3.11 4.57 1.56
N VAL A 20 3.42 5.64 0.82
CA VAL A 20 4.73 5.89 0.23
C VAL A 20 5.70 6.51 1.24
N PHE A 21 5.25 7.51 2.00
CA PHE A 21 6.12 8.23 2.95
C PHE A 21 6.14 7.63 4.35
N GLY A 22 5.15 6.79 4.68
CA GLY A 22 4.91 6.33 6.03
C GLY A 22 4.22 7.42 6.86
N VAL A 23 3.50 7.00 7.90
CA VAL A 23 2.74 7.90 8.76
C VAL A 23 2.63 7.32 10.17
N LYS A 24 2.57 8.20 11.16
CA LYS A 24 2.18 7.84 12.53
C LYS A 24 0.71 8.23 12.71
N ARG A 25 -0.17 7.25 12.90
CA ARG A 25 -1.61 7.46 13.08
C ARG A 25 -2.00 7.04 14.50
N LYS A 26 -2.76 7.90 15.18
CA LYS A 26 -3.47 7.51 16.40
C LYS A 26 -4.81 6.91 16.00
N ILE A 27 -5.08 5.69 16.46
CA ILE A 27 -6.33 4.98 16.21
C ILE A 27 -7.01 4.69 17.54
N GLU A 28 -8.35 4.68 17.53
CA GLU A 28 -9.15 4.26 18.68
C GLU A 28 -9.72 2.88 18.37
N VAL A 29 -9.30 1.89 19.16
CA VAL A 29 -9.71 0.50 18.96
C VAL A 29 -10.64 0.09 20.10
N PRO A 30 -11.85 -0.39 19.80
CA PRO A 30 -12.73 -0.96 20.80
C PRO A 30 -12.21 -2.33 21.23
N CYS A 31 -11.79 -2.45 22.48
CA CYS A 31 -11.36 -3.70 23.08
C CYS A 31 -12.41 -4.21 24.08
N LEU A 32 -12.51 -5.53 24.21
CA LEU A 32 -13.23 -6.19 25.29
C LEU A 32 -12.27 -6.44 26.45
N GLU A 33 -12.64 -5.91 27.61
CA GLU A 33 -11.93 -6.15 28.86
C GLU A 33 -12.80 -6.95 29.82
N THR A 34 -12.15 -7.65 30.73
CA THR A 34 -12.84 -8.26 31.87
C THR A 34 -13.49 -7.19 32.74
N CYS A 35 -14.77 -7.37 33.05
CA CYS A 35 -15.52 -6.44 33.89
C CYS A 35 -14.93 -6.40 35.30
N ASP A 36 -14.51 -5.22 35.75
CA ASP A 36 -13.90 -5.04 37.08
C ASP A 36 -14.89 -5.28 38.21
N SER A 37 -16.17 -4.92 38.05
CA SER A 37 -17.20 -5.06 39.08
C SER A 37 -17.51 -6.52 39.47
N CYS A 38 -17.32 -7.47 38.54
CA CYS A 38 -17.60 -8.89 38.78
C CYS A 38 -16.40 -9.80 38.52
N SER A 39 -15.23 -9.22 38.20
CA SER A 39 -14.00 -9.92 37.84
C SER A 39 -14.20 -11.01 36.77
N GLY A 40 -15.11 -10.77 35.82
CA GLY A 40 -15.41 -11.71 34.73
C GLY A 40 -16.38 -12.84 35.07
N THR A 41 -17.01 -12.83 36.25
CA THR A 41 -18.00 -13.85 36.63
C THR A 41 -19.37 -13.60 36.01
N GLY A 42 -19.69 -12.36 35.64
CA GLY A 42 -21.03 -11.98 35.15
C GLY A 42 -22.11 -11.93 36.24
N ALA A 43 -21.78 -12.28 37.49
CA ALA A 43 -22.72 -12.24 38.61
C ALA A 43 -22.63 -10.92 39.38
N LYS A 44 -23.73 -10.52 40.04
CA LYS A 44 -23.75 -9.33 40.91
C LYS A 44 -22.79 -9.47 42.09
N SER A 45 -22.66 -10.68 42.63
CA SER A 45 -21.72 -11.02 43.71
C SER A 45 -21.44 -12.53 43.69
N SER A 46 -20.45 -13.00 44.44
CA SER A 46 -20.09 -14.42 44.52
C SER A 46 -21.23 -15.31 45.07
N SER A 47 -22.08 -14.78 45.96
CA SER A 47 -23.23 -15.52 46.52
C SER A 47 -24.37 -15.74 45.53
N CYS A 48 -24.40 -14.97 44.43
CA CYS A 48 -25.37 -15.13 43.34
C CYS A 48 -24.99 -16.27 42.39
N ILE A 49 -23.83 -16.91 42.58
CA ILE A 49 -23.36 -18.05 41.80
C ILE A 49 -23.73 -19.33 42.57
N LYS A 50 -24.70 -20.08 42.05
CA LYS A 50 -25.16 -21.34 42.66
C LYS A 50 -24.82 -22.52 41.79
N SER A 51 -24.53 -23.68 42.38
CA SER A 51 -24.34 -24.91 41.63
C SER A 51 -25.64 -25.30 40.90
N CYS A 52 -25.52 -25.73 39.65
CA CYS A 52 -26.67 -26.15 38.86
C CYS A 52 -27.29 -27.41 39.49
N THR A 53 -28.56 -27.31 39.86
CA THR A 53 -29.32 -28.39 40.50
C THR A 53 -29.44 -29.63 39.62
N ASP A 54 -29.55 -29.44 38.30
CA ASP A 54 -29.90 -30.52 37.36
C ASP A 54 -28.69 -31.41 37.03
N CYS A 55 -27.48 -30.84 37.05
CA CYS A 55 -26.23 -31.59 36.84
C CYS A 55 -25.37 -31.71 38.10
N GLY A 56 -25.81 -31.15 39.23
CA GLY A 56 -25.04 -31.11 40.48
C GLY A 56 -23.67 -30.44 40.34
N GLY A 57 -23.53 -29.42 39.49
CA GLY A 57 -22.24 -28.77 39.23
C GLY A 57 -21.39 -29.38 38.11
N ARG A 58 -21.80 -30.53 37.54
CA ARG A 58 -20.95 -31.29 36.59
C ARG A 58 -20.96 -30.77 35.15
N GLY A 59 -21.90 -29.89 34.80
CA GLY A 59 -22.05 -29.36 33.42
C GLY A 59 -22.64 -30.36 32.41
N GLY A 60 -22.59 -31.66 32.67
CA GLY A 60 -23.21 -32.71 31.85
C GLY A 60 -24.29 -33.50 32.60
N VAL A 61 -25.28 -34.00 31.86
CA VAL A 61 -26.31 -34.92 32.34
C VAL A 61 -26.28 -36.21 31.52
N MET A 62 -26.26 -37.36 32.23
CA MET A 62 -26.27 -38.67 31.60
C MET A 62 -27.72 -39.05 31.25
N ARG A 63 -27.97 -39.29 29.97
CA ARG A 63 -29.28 -39.75 29.47
C ARG A 63 -29.13 -41.20 29.04
N THR A 64 -29.79 -42.10 29.76
CA THR A 64 -29.92 -43.51 29.37
C THR A 64 -31.14 -43.64 28.48
N GLN A 65 -30.95 -44.07 27.24
CA GLN A 65 -32.01 -44.35 26.28
C GLN A 65 -32.03 -45.85 25.95
N THR A 66 -33.22 -46.42 25.89
CA THR A 66 -33.42 -47.80 25.45
C THR A 66 -33.39 -47.85 23.92
N THR A 67 -32.44 -48.59 23.38
CA THR A 67 -32.33 -48.86 21.94
C THR A 67 -32.69 -50.32 21.67
N PRO A 68 -33.02 -50.71 20.43
CA PRO A 68 -33.28 -52.11 20.08
C PRO A 68 -32.13 -53.08 20.40
N PHE A 69 -30.91 -52.56 20.60
CA PHE A 69 -29.70 -53.32 20.94
C PHE A 69 -29.33 -53.25 22.43
N GLY A 70 -30.19 -52.69 23.29
CA GLY A 70 -29.98 -52.59 24.74
C GLY A 70 -30.04 -51.15 25.28
N MET A 71 -29.65 -51.00 26.55
CA MET A 71 -29.58 -49.68 27.20
C MET A 71 -28.28 -48.98 26.82
N MET A 72 -28.37 -47.79 26.21
CA MET A 72 -27.23 -46.95 25.88
C MET A 72 -27.28 -45.67 26.72
N SER A 73 -26.22 -45.37 27.46
CA SER A 73 -26.06 -44.12 28.21
C SER A 73 -25.19 -43.14 27.43
N GLN A 74 -25.71 -41.95 27.17
CA GLN A 74 -24.96 -40.86 26.54
C GLN A 74 -24.84 -39.66 27.48
N VAL A 75 -23.67 -39.04 27.55
CA VAL A 75 -23.48 -37.78 28.28
C VAL A 75 -23.84 -36.64 27.35
N SER A 76 -24.82 -35.84 27.76
CA SER A 76 -25.24 -34.64 27.04
C SER A 76 -24.94 -33.40 27.88
N THR A 77 -24.74 -32.25 27.24
CA THR A 77 -24.59 -30.98 27.95
C THR A 77 -25.86 -30.66 28.75
N CYS A 78 -25.69 -30.21 29.99
CA CYS A 78 -26.82 -29.81 30.81
C CYS A 78 -27.51 -28.60 30.18
N SER A 79 -28.78 -28.73 29.83
CA SER A 79 -29.54 -27.67 29.14
C SER A 79 -29.75 -26.41 29.99
N LYS A 80 -29.70 -26.53 31.33
CA LYS A 80 -29.97 -25.41 32.25
C LYS A 80 -28.76 -24.51 32.53
N CYS A 81 -27.55 -25.08 32.54
CA CYS A 81 -26.30 -24.32 32.72
C CYS A 81 -25.43 -24.30 31.46
N SER A 82 -25.91 -24.87 30.35
CA SER A 82 -25.20 -24.96 29.07
C SER A 82 -23.77 -25.48 29.17
N GLY A 83 -23.53 -26.41 30.11
CA GLY A 83 -22.18 -26.96 30.34
C GLY A 83 -21.35 -26.27 31.42
N VAL A 84 -21.75 -25.10 31.91
CA VAL A 84 -20.95 -24.31 32.88
C VAL A 84 -20.93 -24.93 34.28
N GLY A 85 -21.98 -25.68 34.65
CA GLY A 85 -22.11 -26.30 35.98
C GLY A 85 -22.62 -25.36 37.06
N THR A 86 -22.57 -24.05 36.87
CA THR A 86 -23.16 -23.05 37.79
C THR A 86 -24.28 -22.26 37.10
N ILE A 87 -25.17 -21.70 37.92
CA ILE A 87 -26.27 -20.83 37.51
C ILE A 87 -26.12 -19.51 38.25
N ILE A 88 -26.22 -18.41 37.51
CA ILE A 88 -26.20 -17.05 38.07
C ILE A 88 -27.65 -16.66 38.35
N THR A 89 -27.99 -16.36 39.61
CA THR A 89 -29.33 -15.90 39.98
C THR A 89 -29.55 -14.43 39.64
N ASP A 90 -28.54 -13.60 39.94
CA ASP A 90 -28.55 -12.16 39.67
C ASP A 90 -27.33 -11.75 38.85
N HIS A 91 -27.58 -11.16 37.68
CA HIS A 91 -26.52 -10.69 36.78
C HIS A 91 -25.86 -9.41 37.28
N CYS A 92 -24.60 -9.23 36.91
CA CYS A 92 -23.86 -7.99 37.16
C CYS A 92 -24.52 -6.82 36.44
N ARG A 93 -24.75 -5.71 37.16
CA ARG A 93 -25.38 -4.50 36.60
C ARG A 93 -24.51 -3.80 35.54
N THR A 94 -23.19 -3.87 35.69
CA THR A 94 -22.24 -3.18 34.80
C THR A 94 -22.12 -3.84 33.44
N CYS A 95 -22.00 -5.18 33.40
CA CYS A 95 -21.80 -5.94 32.16
C CYS A 95 -23.03 -6.72 31.69
N GLY A 96 -24.15 -6.63 32.42
CA GLY A 96 -25.40 -7.31 32.09
C GLY A 96 -25.32 -8.83 32.09
N GLY A 97 -24.34 -9.43 32.77
CA GLY A 97 -24.12 -10.88 32.78
C GLY A 97 -23.03 -11.40 31.85
N SER A 98 -22.49 -10.55 30.95
CA SER A 98 -21.48 -10.99 29.97
C SER A 98 -20.08 -11.23 30.55
N GLY A 99 -19.77 -10.66 31.71
CA GLY A 99 -18.43 -10.74 32.31
C GLY A 99 -17.37 -9.85 31.65
N THR A 100 -17.69 -9.20 30.53
CA THR A 100 -16.78 -8.30 29.81
C THR A 100 -17.41 -6.93 29.56
N ILE A 101 -16.61 -5.90 29.42
CA ILE A 101 -17.03 -4.54 29.08
C ILE A 101 -16.25 -4.06 27.86
N ARG A 102 -16.87 -3.22 27.03
CA ARG A 102 -16.20 -2.56 25.91
C ARG A 102 -15.50 -1.30 26.40
N SER A 103 -14.23 -1.15 26.04
CA SER A 103 -13.41 0.03 26.33
C SER A 103 -12.66 0.45 25.08
N ASN A 104 -12.68 1.75 24.75
CA ASN A 104 -11.92 2.27 23.62
C ASN A 104 -10.51 2.63 24.08
N HIS A 105 -9.50 2.08 23.42
CA HIS A 105 -8.10 2.38 23.67
C HIS A 105 -7.52 3.18 22.52
N ALA A 106 -6.99 4.36 22.83
CA ALA A 106 -6.21 5.14 21.88
C ALA A 106 -4.78 4.56 21.80
N MET A 107 -4.36 4.21 20.59
CA MET A 107 -3.05 3.61 20.32
C MET A 107 -2.38 4.32 19.15
N GLU A 108 -1.06 4.47 19.22
CA GLU A 108 -0.27 5.01 18.11
C GLU A 108 0.31 3.86 17.28
N VAL A 109 -0.02 3.85 15.99
CA VAL A 109 0.49 2.90 15.01
C VAL A 109 1.49 3.63 14.11
N VAL A 110 2.70 3.10 14.03
CA VAL A 110 3.75 3.59 13.13
C VAL A 110 3.73 2.74 11.88
N ILE A 111 3.41 3.36 10.74
CA ILE A 111 3.33 2.70 9.45
C ILE A 111 4.62 3.02 8.68
N PRO A 112 5.44 2.00 8.34
CA PRO A 112 6.67 2.25 7.62
C PRO A 112 6.40 2.74 6.19
N PRO A 113 7.34 3.49 5.60
CA PRO A 113 7.24 3.86 4.19
C PRO A 113 7.29 2.62 3.29
N GLY A 114 6.52 2.65 2.21
CA GLY A 114 6.54 1.63 1.16
C GLY A 114 5.63 0.43 1.40
N VAL A 115 4.74 0.48 2.39
CA VAL A 115 3.79 -0.61 2.68
C VAL A 115 2.89 -0.91 1.48
N ASP A 116 2.60 -2.20 1.27
CA ASP A 116 1.68 -2.68 0.24
C ASP A 116 0.24 -2.79 0.76
N ASN A 117 -0.71 -2.85 -0.17
CA ASN A 117 -2.12 -3.08 0.16
C ASN A 117 -2.30 -4.48 0.75
N GLY A 118 -3.04 -4.59 1.85
CA GLY A 118 -3.20 -5.83 2.61
C GLY A 118 -2.05 -6.15 3.58
N ALA A 119 -1.03 -5.30 3.66
CA ALA A 119 0.00 -5.45 4.68
C ALA A 119 -0.60 -5.41 6.09
N THR A 120 -0.07 -6.21 7.00
CA THR A 120 -0.58 -6.32 8.38
C THR A 120 0.49 -5.87 9.37
N VAL A 121 0.13 -4.95 10.25
CA VAL A 121 0.96 -4.49 11.36
C VAL A 121 0.42 -5.13 12.64
N GLN A 122 1.27 -5.86 13.36
CA GLN A 122 0.91 -6.49 14.63
C GLN A 122 1.36 -5.64 15.81
N LEU A 123 0.41 -5.30 16.69
CA LEU A 123 0.68 -4.69 17.99
C LEU A 123 0.42 -5.73 19.09
N ARG A 124 1.51 -6.15 19.75
CA ARG A 124 1.46 -7.22 20.76
C ARG A 124 0.78 -6.77 22.04
N GLY A 125 -0.08 -7.60 22.60
CA GLY A 125 -0.79 -7.35 23.87
C GLY A 125 -1.77 -6.18 23.83
N LYS A 126 -2.20 -5.78 22.62
CA LYS A 126 -3.13 -4.67 22.35
C LYS A 126 -4.52 -5.13 21.90
N GLY A 127 -4.79 -6.43 21.96
CA GLY A 127 -6.11 -7.02 21.71
C GLY A 127 -7.03 -6.96 22.93
N ASN A 128 -7.97 -7.91 22.99
CA ASN A 128 -8.88 -8.08 24.12
C ASN A 128 -8.12 -8.54 25.37
N ILE A 129 -8.56 -8.09 26.54
CA ILE A 129 -7.87 -8.33 27.81
C ILE A 129 -8.71 -9.26 28.69
N ASN A 130 -8.15 -10.43 28.98
CA ASN A 130 -8.71 -11.35 29.95
C ASN A 130 -7.94 -11.27 31.27
N LYS A 131 -8.39 -10.39 32.18
CA LYS A 131 -7.77 -10.17 33.49
C LYS A 131 -7.79 -11.44 34.34
N LYS A 132 -8.82 -12.28 34.22
CA LYS A 132 -8.94 -13.56 34.97
C LYS A 132 -7.84 -14.55 34.59
N ARG A 133 -7.45 -14.59 33.32
CA ARG A 133 -6.36 -15.43 32.81
C ARG A 133 -5.01 -14.71 32.80
N GLY A 134 -4.98 -13.40 33.06
CA GLY A 134 -3.76 -12.57 33.02
C GLY A 134 -3.16 -12.43 31.62
N ILE A 135 -3.95 -12.59 30.57
CA ILE A 135 -3.50 -12.58 29.17
C ILE A 135 -4.21 -11.50 28.38
N ALA A 136 -3.50 -10.95 27.39
CA ALA A 136 -4.07 -10.09 26.35
C ALA A 136 -3.83 -10.73 24.99
N GLY A 137 -4.77 -10.51 24.06
CA GLY A 137 -4.56 -10.81 22.65
C GLY A 137 -3.73 -9.74 21.96
N ASP A 138 -3.51 -9.93 20.67
CA ASP A 138 -2.80 -9.00 19.81
C ASP A 138 -3.78 -8.21 18.93
N LEU A 139 -3.35 -7.02 18.49
CA LEU A 139 -4.09 -6.22 17.52
C LEU A 139 -3.41 -6.33 16.16
N PHE A 140 -4.14 -6.84 15.18
CA PHE A 140 -3.75 -6.93 13.78
C PHE A 140 -4.38 -5.79 13.00
N VAL A 141 -3.56 -4.81 12.64
CA VAL A 141 -3.98 -3.67 11.82
C VAL A 141 -3.73 -4.03 10.36
N ILE A 142 -4.80 -4.19 9.59
CA ILE A 142 -4.73 -4.50 8.16
C ILE A 142 -4.83 -3.19 7.39
N LEU A 143 -3.83 -2.94 6.55
CA LEU A 143 -3.70 -1.71 5.81
C LEU A 143 -4.41 -1.83 4.45
N HIS A 144 -5.28 -0.87 4.16
CA HIS A 144 -5.92 -0.70 2.87
C HIS A 144 -5.44 0.60 2.24
N ILE A 145 -4.89 0.54 1.03
CA ILE A 145 -4.37 1.72 0.33
C ILE A 145 -5.42 2.19 -0.67
N ASN A 146 -5.87 3.43 -0.48
CA ASN A 146 -6.76 4.09 -1.42
C ASN A 146 -5.96 4.53 -2.65
N GLU A 147 -6.53 4.27 -3.82
CA GLU A 147 -5.95 4.73 -5.09
C GLU A 147 -6.01 6.26 -5.19
N LYS A 148 -4.99 6.83 -5.83
CA LYS A 148 -4.97 8.25 -6.18
C LYS A 148 -5.42 8.41 -7.63
N HIS A 149 -6.26 9.41 -7.89
CA HIS A 149 -6.72 9.67 -9.25
C HIS A 149 -5.53 9.88 -10.21
N GLY A 150 -5.49 9.12 -11.30
CA GLY A 150 -4.45 9.22 -12.33
C GLY A 150 -3.08 8.63 -11.97
N ILE A 151 -2.90 8.08 -10.76
CA ILE A 151 -1.65 7.43 -10.34
C ILE A 151 -1.96 6.06 -9.76
N TRP A 152 -1.41 5.00 -10.37
CA TRP A 152 -1.50 3.65 -9.83
C TRP A 152 -0.12 3.07 -9.52
N ARG A 153 -0.08 2.14 -8.58
CA ARG A 153 1.14 1.46 -8.12
C ARG A 153 1.25 0.08 -8.78
N ASP A 154 2.45 -0.27 -9.20
CA ASP A 154 2.83 -1.62 -9.60
C ASP A 154 4.24 -1.92 -9.08
N GLY A 155 4.31 -2.79 -8.07
CA GLY A 155 5.50 -3.04 -7.28
C GLY A 155 6.03 -1.76 -6.62
N HIS A 156 7.31 -1.46 -6.86
CA HIS A 156 7.96 -0.24 -6.37
C HIS A 156 7.78 0.97 -7.32
N HIS A 157 7.19 0.76 -8.49
CA HIS A 157 6.99 1.80 -9.49
C HIS A 157 5.59 2.40 -9.39
N LEU A 158 5.52 3.69 -9.69
CA LEU A 158 4.26 4.39 -9.89
C LEU A 158 4.06 4.62 -11.37
N TYR A 159 2.81 4.64 -11.81
CA TYR A 159 2.45 4.84 -13.20
C TYR A 159 1.36 5.90 -13.32
N SER A 160 1.47 6.72 -14.36
CA SER A 160 0.47 7.70 -14.74
C SER A 160 0.34 7.77 -16.25
N LYS A 161 -0.83 8.20 -16.73
CA LYS A 161 -1.04 8.52 -18.14
C LYS A 161 -1.02 10.02 -18.33
N ILE A 162 -0.26 10.50 -19.30
CA ILE A 162 -0.21 11.92 -19.64
C ILE A 162 -0.65 12.12 -21.08
N ASN A 163 -1.34 13.23 -21.31
CA ASN A 163 -1.74 13.64 -22.63
C ASN A 163 -0.80 14.75 -23.11
N VAL A 164 -0.26 14.58 -24.31
CA VAL A 164 0.67 15.52 -24.93
C VAL A 164 0.12 15.93 -26.28
N ASP A 165 0.17 17.21 -26.62
CA ASP A 165 -0.27 17.67 -27.94
C ASP A 165 0.67 17.17 -29.03
N TYR A 166 0.16 16.88 -30.22
CA TYR A 166 0.97 16.39 -31.34
C TYR A 166 2.11 17.35 -31.72
N THR A 167 1.92 18.67 -31.60
CA THR A 167 3.00 19.65 -31.88
C THR A 167 4.10 19.57 -30.83
N GLN A 168 3.71 19.46 -29.56
CA GLN A 168 4.63 19.29 -28.43
C GLN A 168 5.40 17.96 -28.54
N ALA A 169 4.76 16.89 -29.01
CA ALA A 169 5.42 15.62 -29.23
C ALA A 169 6.49 15.71 -30.34
N ILE A 170 6.22 16.48 -31.40
CA ILE A 170 7.19 16.70 -32.49
C ILE A 170 8.37 17.55 -32.03
N LEU A 171 8.09 18.68 -31.35
CA LEU A 171 9.10 19.68 -31.01
C LEU A 171 9.84 19.39 -29.70
N GLY A 172 9.26 18.56 -28.83
CA GLY A 172 9.68 18.44 -27.44
C GLY A 172 9.09 19.55 -26.58
N THR A 173 8.92 19.30 -25.28
CA THR A 173 8.39 20.29 -24.34
C THR A 173 8.74 19.92 -22.90
N VAL A 174 8.38 20.80 -21.95
CA VAL A 174 8.43 20.51 -20.52
C VAL A 174 7.01 20.61 -19.97
N LEU A 175 6.50 19.51 -19.42
CA LEU A 175 5.15 19.42 -18.89
C LEU A 175 5.17 19.32 -17.36
N LYS A 176 4.30 20.06 -16.68
CA LYS A 176 4.08 19.88 -15.24
C LYS A 176 3.19 18.66 -15.01
N VAL A 177 3.71 17.68 -14.29
CA VAL A 177 3.03 16.43 -13.96
C VAL A 177 2.82 16.28 -12.46
N GLU A 178 1.71 15.65 -12.08
CA GLU A 178 1.42 15.30 -10.69
C GLU A 178 2.20 14.06 -10.27
N THR A 179 2.82 14.13 -9.09
CA THR A 179 3.47 13.00 -8.43
C THR A 179 2.92 12.86 -7.01
N VAL A 180 3.33 11.81 -6.29
CA VAL A 180 3.02 11.65 -4.86
C VAL A 180 3.67 12.73 -3.98
N GLU A 181 4.73 13.38 -4.46
CA GLU A 181 5.43 14.48 -3.77
C GLU A 181 4.92 15.88 -4.18
N GLY A 182 3.90 15.94 -5.03
CA GLY A 182 3.39 17.19 -5.63
C GLY A 182 3.79 17.35 -7.09
N LEU A 183 3.73 18.59 -7.60
CA LEU A 183 4.00 18.88 -9.01
C LEU A 183 5.50 18.85 -9.32
N LYS A 184 5.86 18.24 -10.46
CA LYS A 184 7.22 18.19 -10.99
C LYS A 184 7.24 18.45 -12.48
N ASP A 185 8.36 18.97 -12.96
CA ASP A 185 8.58 19.17 -14.39
C ASP A 185 9.08 17.86 -15.03
N LEU A 186 8.38 17.40 -16.07
CA LEU A 186 8.74 16.25 -16.90
C LEU A 186 9.23 16.74 -18.25
N HIS A 187 10.49 16.45 -18.57
CA HIS A 187 11.07 16.78 -19.87
C HIS A 187 10.64 15.75 -20.92
N ILE A 188 10.00 16.23 -21.99
CA ILE A 188 9.53 15.44 -23.11
C ILE A 188 10.48 15.66 -24.29
N PRO A 189 11.22 14.63 -24.73
CA PRO A 189 12.10 14.75 -25.90
C PRO A 189 11.29 14.97 -27.18
N SER A 190 11.92 15.60 -28.17
CA SER A 190 11.34 15.74 -29.51
C SER A 190 11.20 14.38 -30.19
N GLY A 191 10.14 14.23 -30.98
CA GLY A 191 9.85 13.00 -31.71
C GLY A 191 9.32 11.84 -30.85
N ILE A 192 8.80 12.13 -29.65
CA ILE A 192 8.20 11.10 -28.78
C ILE A 192 7.00 10.43 -29.46
N GLN A 193 6.85 9.12 -29.27
CA GLN A 193 5.81 8.32 -29.88
C GLN A 193 4.65 8.03 -28.90
N PRO A 194 3.44 7.77 -29.40
CA PRO A 194 2.35 7.30 -28.55
C PRO A 194 2.69 5.96 -27.90
N GLY A 195 2.46 5.83 -26.60
CA GLY A 195 2.79 4.65 -25.81
C GLY A 195 4.19 4.65 -25.21
N ASP A 196 5.07 5.58 -25.60
CA ASP A 196 6.38 5.73 -24.98
C ASP A 196 6.25 6.00 -23.49
N THR A 197 7.20 5.47 -22.72
CA THR A 197 7.23 5.62 -21.27
C THR A 197 8.40 6.49 -20.84
N LEU A 198 8.10 7.66 -20.30
CA LEU A 198 9.09 8.53 -19.65
C LEU A 198 9.16 8.20 -18.17
N LYS A 199 10.31 8.44 -17.52
CA LYS A 199 10.47 8.17 -16.09
C LYS A 199 11.05 9.35 -15.33
N LEU A 200 10.51 9.61 -14.15
CA LEU A 200 11.15 10.41 -13.11
C LEU A 200 11.84 9.46 -12.12
N PRO A 201 13.18 9.45 -12.07
CA PRO A 201 13.90 8.51 -11.23
C PRO A 201 13.63 8.78 -9.74
N GLN A 202 13.58 7.73 -8.93
CA GLN A 202 13.40 7.80 -7.47
C GLN A 202 12.10 8.51 -7.00
N LYS A 203 11.10 8.64 -7.88
CA LYS A 203 9.78 9.21 -7.56
C LYS A 203 8.67 8.18 -7.36
N GLY A 204 9.01 6.91 -7.33
CA GLY A 204 8.12 5.81 -7.01
C GLY A 204 8.04 5.53 -5.50
N VAL A 205 7.84 4.26 -5.18
CA VAL A 205 7.66 3.77 -3.81
C VAL A 205 8.99 3.28 -3.22
N PRO A 206 9.29 3.56 -1.95
CA PRO A 206 10.46 3.00 -1.26
C PRO A 206 10.33 1.51 -0.98
N ASP A 207 11.46 0.81 -0.98
CA ASP A 207 11.53 -0.57 -0.52
C ASP A 207 11.43 -0.61 1.02
N ILE A 208 10.53 -1.43 1.55
CA ILE A 208 10.28 -1.55 2.99
C ILE A 208 11.54 -2.04 3.76
N ARG A 209 12.39 -2.85 3.13
CA ARG A 209 13.63 -3.37 3.75
C ARG A 209 14.79 -2.40 3.59
N LYS A 210 14.78 -1.60 2.52
CA LYS A 210 15.83 -0.61 2.20
C LYS A 210 15.18 0.72 1.82
N PRO A 211 14.74 1.53 2.82
CA PRO A 211 14.00 2.77 2.56
C PRO A 211 14.77 3.82 1.73
N SER A 212 16.10 3.70 1.64
CA SER A 212 16.94 4.56 0.79
C SER A 212 16.77 4.27 -0.71
N VAL A 213 16.27 3.10 -1.08
CA VAL A 213 16.00 2.71 -2.46
C VAL A 213 14.52 2.96 -2.77
N ARG A 214 14.26 3.78 -3.79
CA ARG A 214 12.91 4.01 -4.33
C ARG A 214 12.84 3.57 -5.79
N GLY A 215 11.68 3.07 -6.18
CA GLY A 215 11.37 2.93 -7.59
C GLY A 215 11.15 4.29 -8.27
N ASP A 216 10.81 4.23 -9.55
CA ASP A 216 10.55 5.38 -10.42
C ASP A 216 9.05 5.65 -10.59
N HIS A 217 8.71 6.89 -10.95
CA HIS A 217 7.39 7.23 -11.48
C HIS A 217 7.45 7.26 -13.00
N ARG A 218 6.69 6.39 -13.65
CA ARG A 218 6.62 6.18 -15.09
C ARG A 218 5.38 6.83 -15.69
N PHE A 219 5.56 7.57 -16.77
CA PHE A 219 4.51 8.30 -17.46
C PHE A 219 4.32 7.70 -18.84
N ILE A 220 3.16 7.10 -19.07
CA ILE A 220 2.77 6.56 -20.38
C ILE A 220 2.19 7.71 -21.20
N VAL A 221 2.83 7.98 -22.33
CA VAL A 221 2.48 9.12 -23.19
C VAL A 221 1.35 8.76 -24.12
N ASN A 222 0.29 9.56 -24.10
CA ASN A 222 -0.78 9.54 -25.08
C ASN A 222 -0.73 10.83 -25.90
N ILE A 223 -0.63 10.71 -27.22
CA ILE A 223 -0.57 11.87 -28.11
C ILE A 223 -2.00 12.24 -28.55
N LEU A 224 -2.40 13.46 -28.25
CA LEU A 224 -3.67 14.01 -28.69
C LEU A 224 -3.52 14.58 -30.10
N ILE A 225 -4.18 13.92 -31.06
CA ILE A 225 -4.30 14.42 -32.44
C ILE A 225 -5.69 15.05 -32.57
N PRO A 226 -5.79 16.34 -32.96
CA PRO A 226 -7.07 17.01 -33.10
C PRO A 226 -7.91 16.37 -34.22
N LYS A 227 -9.22 16.18 -33.97
CA LYS A 227 -10.16 15.62 -34.96
C LYS A 227 -10.51 16.60 -36.07
N GLY A 228 -10.37 17.90 -35.81
CA GLY A 228 -10.62 18.98 -36.76
C GLY A 228 -9.54 20.04 -36.62
N ILE A 229 -9.15 20.61 -37.75
CA ILE A 229 -8.15 21.69 -37.85
C ILE A 229 -8.71 22.78 -38.76
N SER A 230 -8.34 24.03 -38.49
CA SER A 230 -8.69 25.19 -39.31
C SER A 230 -8.04 25.12 -40.70
N ASP A 231 -8.54 25.93 -41.65
CA ASP A 231 -7.98 25.98 -43.02
C ASP A 231 -6.51 26.46 -43.03
N LYS A 232 -6.15 27.36 -42.12
CA LYS A 232 -4.77 27.82 -41.93
C LYS A 232 -3.87 26.68 -41.46
N GLU A 233 -4.26 25.98 -40.39
CA GLU A 233 -3.52 24.81 -39.89
C GLU A 233 -3.39 23.70 -40.94
N ARG A 234 -4.47 23.42 -41.67
CA ARG A 234 -4.45 22.44 -42.77
C ARG A 234 -3.44 22.81 -43.84
N THR A 235 -3.33 24.09 -44.18
CA THR A 235 -2.35 24.57 -45.16
C THR A 235 -0.91 24.33 -44.66
N LEU A 236 -0.63 24.66 -43.40
CA LEU A 236 0.68 24.44 -42.77
C LEU A 236 1.04 22.95 -42.67
N VAL A 237 0.09 22.08 -42.31
CA VAL A 237 0.32 20.64 -42.23
C VAL A 237 0.59 20.05 -43.62
N LYS A 238 -0.07 20.55 -44.67
CA LYS A 238 0.22 20.15 -46.07
C LYS A 238 1.63 20.56 -46.48
N GLU A 239 2.05 21.78 -46.16
CA GLU A 239 3.42 22.25 -46.43
C GLU A 239 4.46 21.37 -45.72
N LEU A 240 4.24 21.05 -44.44
CA LEU A 240 5.09 20.13 -43.69
C LEU A 240 5.15 18.74 -44.33
N ALA A 241 4.02 18.22 -44.84
CA ALA A 241 3.97 16.93 -45.52
C ALA A 241 4.75 16.94 -46.84
N SER A 242 4.69 18.03 -47.61
CA SER A 242 5.48 18.20 -48.84
C SER A 242 6.98 18.21 -48.56
N LEU A 243 7.42 18.96 -47.53
CA LEU A 243 8.83 18.99 -47.11
C LEU A 243 9.35 17.59 -46.72
N ARG A 244 8.52 16.80 -46.03
CA ARG A 244 8.87 15.42 -45.64
C ARG A 244 8.91 14.45 -46.81
N SER A 245 8.10 14.69 -47.85
CA SER A 245 8.10 13.86 -49.06
C SER A 245 9.37 14.09 -49.87
N ASN A 246 9.74 15.36 -50.09
CA ASN A 246 10.97 15.74 -50.78
C ASN A 246 12.24 15.25 -50.07
N ALA A 247 12.21 15.14 -48.73
CA ALA A 247 13.32 14.60 -47.95
C ALA A 247 13.53 13.09 -48.15
N LYS A 248 12.49 12.33 -48.51
CA LYS A 248 12.58 10.88 -48.73
C LYS A 248 13.11 10.51 -50.12
N ASP A 249 12.98 11.41 -51.10
CA ASP A 249 13.46 11.18 -52.47
C ASP A 249 15.00 11.27 -52.60
N HIS A 250 15.71 11.65 -51.54
CA HIS A 250 17.17 11.71 -51.47
C HIS A 250 17.85 10.53 -50.72
N GLU A 251 17.09 9.58 -50.16
CA GLU A 251 17.64 8.30 -49.67
C GLU A 251 17.45 7.20 -50.74
N ILE A 252 18.26 7.25 -51.80
CA ILE A 252 18.41 6.11 -52.73
C ILE A 252 19.61 5.26 -52.28
N PRO A 253 19.46 3.94 -52.07
CA PRO A 253 20.55 3.05 -51.70
C PRO A 253 21.45 2.76 -52.91
N PHE A 254 22.76 2.93 -52.74
CA PHE A 254 23.81 2.52 -53.67
C PHE A 254 24.89 1.78 -52.84
N ASN A 255 25.28 0.52 -53.12
CA ASN A 255 25.59 -0.09 -54.41
C ASN A 255 25.21 -1.58 -54.51
N ASN A 256 24.76 -1.96 -55.71
CA ASN A 256 24.97 -3.28 -56.29
C ASN A 256 26.42 -3.39 -56.79
N THR A 257 27.06 -4.56 -56.64
CA THR A 257 27.47 -5.46 -57.76
C THR A 257 28.38 -6.57 -57.24
N GLY A 258 27.93 -7.81 -57.43
CA GLY A 258 28.70 -9.03 -57.32
C GLY A 258 28.09 -10.05 -58.27
N THR A 259 28.67 -10.14 -59.45
CA THR A 259 28.34 -10.98 -60.61
C THR A 259 28.17 -12.45 -60.25
N SER A 260 27.18 -13.14 -60.82
CA SER A 260 27.35 -14.51 -61.32
C SER A 260 26.21 -14.90 -62.25
N GLU A 261 26.58 -15.16 -63.50
CA GLU A 261 25.80 -15.93 -64.46
C GLU A 261 25.56 -17.35 -63.92
N SER A 262 24.38 -17.91 -64.15
CA SER A 262 24.26 -19.20 -64.83
C SER A 262 22.80 -19.53 -65.16
N ASN A 263 22.66 -19.94 -66.42
CA ASN A 263 21.53 -20.56 -67.10
C ASN A 263 20.67 -21.51 -66.26
N PHE A 264 19.34 -21.46 -66.44
CA PHE A 264 18.57 -22.69 -66.65
C PHE A 264 17.29 -22.45 -67.46
N ASP A 265 16.99 -23.46 -68.26
CA ASP A 265 16.18 -23.48 -69.47
C ASP A 265 14.67 -23.72 -69.25
N LYS A 266 13.92 -23.38 -70.31
CA LYS A 266 12.60 -23.91 -70.77
C LYS A 266 11.25 -23.39 -70.23
N LYS A 267 10.62 -22.63 -71.14
CA LYS A 267 9.20 -22.33 -71.47
C LYS A 267 8.36 -23.61 -71.80
N PRO A 268 7.05 -23.53 -72.23
CA PRO A 268 5.96 -22.54 -72.03
C PRO A 268 4.54 -23.15 -71.73
N LYS A 269 3.51 -22.26 -71.72
CA LYS A 269 2.07 -22.42 -72.12
C LYS A 269 1.04 -22.47 -70.95
N ASP A 270 -0.11 -21.78 -70.93
CA ASP A 270 -0.90 -21.07 -71.94
C ASP A 270 -1.94 -20.09 -71.31
N HIS A 271 -2.34 -19.09 -72.12
CA HIS A 271 -3.63 -18.38 -72.26
C HIS A 271 -4.42 -17.78 -71.06
N ALA A 272 -4.56 -16.44 -71.05
CA ALA A 272 -5.82 -15.67 -71.24
C ALA A 272 -6.65 -15.47 -69.94
N SER A 273 -7.33 -14.37 -69.58
CA SER A 273 -7.74 -13.09 -70.17
C SER A 273 -8.41 -12.24 -69.06
N LYS A 274 -8.43 -10.91 -69.25
CA LYS A 274 -9.39 -9.89 -68.71
C LYS A 274 -9.35 -9.39 -67.24
N ARG A 275 -8.90 -8.13 -67.12
CA ARG A 275 -9.51 -6.91 -66.51
C ARG A 275 -10.38 -7.01 -65.24
N GLY A 276 -10.07 -6.16 -64.25
CA GLY A 276 -11.10 -5.38 -63.54
C GLY A 276 -10.96 -5.19 -62.02
N ILE A 277 -10.29 -4.11 -61.59
CA ILE A 277 -10.68 -3.10 -60.57
C ILE A 277 -11.19 -3.53 -59.16
N ARG A 278 -10.48 -3.02 -58.14
CA ARG A 278 -10.85 -2.63 -56.74
C ARG A 278 -11.45 -3.69 -55.80
N SER A 279 -10.82 -3.87 -54.64
CA SER A 279 -11.30 -3.29 -53.37
C SER A 279 -10.53 -3.87 -52.18
N VAL A 280 -10.06 -2.98 -51.32
CA VAL A 280 -9.49 -3.25 -50.00
C VAL A 280 -10.61 -3.77 -49.09
N THR A 281 -10.40 -4.90 -48.43
CA THR A 281 -10.87 -5.23 -47.06
C THR A 281 -10.52 -6.68 -46.76
N THR A 282 -10.34 -6.98 -45.47
CA THR A 282 -10.24 -8.33 -44.85
C THR A 282 -8.84 -8.91 -44.58
N LEU A 283 -8.00 -8.12 -43.92
CA LEU A 283 -6.87 -8.61 -43.10
C LEU A 283 -7.20 -8.47 -41.60
N TRP A 284 -8.37 -9.00 -41.20
CA TRP A 284 -8.86 -9.03 -39.80
C TRP A 284 -9.12 -10.46 -39.30
N LYS A 285 -8.37 -11.44 -39.81
CA LYS A 285 -8.32 -12.80 -39.26
C LYS A 285 -6.93 -13.09 -38.72
N SER A 286 -6.56 -12.52 -37.57
CA SER A 286 -5.48 -13.10 -36.75
C SER A 286 -5.33 -12.64 -35.28
N ILE A 287 -6.29 -11.95 -34.64
CA ILE A 287 -6.06 -11.43 -33.26
C ILE A 287 -7.08 -11.92 -32.19
N THR A 288 -8.10 -12.71 -32.53
CA THR A 288 -9.06 -13.22 -31.53
C THR A 288 -8.78 -14.65 -31.03
N LYS A 289 -7.50 -14.98 -30.77
CA LYS A 289 -7.10 -16.17 -30.01
C LYS A 289 -5.96 -15.85 -29.05
N PHE A 290 -6.19 -14.96 -28.09
CA PHE A 290 -5.32 -14.83 -26.92
C PHE A 290 -6.04 -14.27 -25.69
N LEU A 291 -7.29 -14.68 -25.47
CA LEU A 291 -8.02 -14.43 -24.23
C LEU A 291 -8.80 -15.66 -23.82
N GLN A 292 -8.07 -16.68 -23.38
CA GLN A 292 -8.55 -17.59 -22.35
C GLN A 292 -7.36 -18.30 -21.73
N ARG A 293 -7.36 -18.36 -20.39
CA ARG A 293 -6.57 -19.27 -19.54
C ARG A 293 -5.28 -18.68 -18.94
N SER A 294 -5.41 -18.09 -17.76
CA SER A 294 -4.48 -18.44 -16.67
C SER A 294 -5.24 -18.51 -15.35
N GLN A 295 -5.25 -19.73 -14.83
CA GLN A 295 -5.86 -20.14 -13.59
C GLN A 295 -4.80 -20.00 -12.49
N SER A 296 -5.25 -19.46 -11.35
CA SER A 296 -4.69 -19.55 -9.99
C SER A 296 -3.47 -20.44 -9.77
N ARG A 297 -2.41 -19.87 -9.20
CA ARG A 297 -1.45 -20.62 -8.38
C ARG A 297 -0.90 -19.73 -7.26
N GLU A 298 -1.61 -19.73 -6.14
CA GLU A 298 -1.09 -19.21 -4.88
C GLU A 298 0.09 -20.08 -4.45
N ARG A 299 1.26 -19.46 -4.27
CA ARG A 299 2.39 -20.04 -3.54
C ARG A 299 2.47 -19.31 -2.21
N PHE A 300 2.05 -20.00 -1.15
CA PHE A 300 2.33 -19.59 0.22
C PHE A 300 3.82 -19.75 0.48
N ALA A 301 4.50 -18.65 0.82
CA ALA A 301 5.83 -18.68 1.41
C ALA A 301 5.68 -18.35 2.90
N SER A 302 5.56 -19.40 3.71
CA SER A 302 5.66 -19.32 5.17
C SER A 302 7.15 -19.27 5.52
N ALA A 303 7.63 -18.16 6.10
CA ALA A 303 8.97 -18.10 6.67
C ALA A 303 8.84 -18.31 8.19
N THR A 304 9.12 -19.54 8.64
CA THR A 304 9.44 -19.83 10.04
C THR A 304 10.92 -19.53 10.27
N LEU A 305 11.24 -18.61 11.17
CA LEU A 305 12.59 -18.39 11.64
C LEU A 305 12.78 -19.17 12.94
N ASP A 306 13.47 -20.29 12.84
CA ASP A 306 14.05 -20.99 13.99
C ASP A 306 15.33 -20.26 14.42
N THR A 307 15.39 -19.86 15.68
CA THR A 307 16.58 -19.36 16.36
C THR A 307 17.46 -20.52 16.83
N PRO A 308 18.77 -20.55 16.50
CA PRO A 308 19.73 -21.28 17.29
C PRO A 308 20.38 -20.36 18.34
N THR A 309 20.20 -20.75 19.60
CA THR A 309 20.91 -20.26 20.77
C THR A 309 22.36 -20.74 20.73
N LEU A 310 23.34 -19.83 20.56
CA LEU A 310 24.73 -20.08 20.94
C LEU A 310 25.40 -18.79 21.48
N LEU A 311 25.60 -18.81 22.81
CA LEU A 311 26.69 -18.22 23.62
C LEU A 311 27.32 -16.89 23.17
N TRP A 312 26.86 -15.81 23.81
CA TRP A 312 27.59 -14.53 23.84
C TRP A 312 28.61 -14.51 24.98
N ARG A 313 29.88 -14.33 24.62
CA ARG A 313 31.00 -14.08 25.52
C ARG A 313 31.08 -12.59 25.83
N SER A 314 31.08 -12.25 27.11
CA SER A 314 31.15 -10.87 27.61
C SER A 314 32.56 -10.29 27.43
N THR A 315 32.65 -9.14 26.76
CA THR A 315 33.79 -8.21 26.88
C THR A 315 33.21 -6.81 27.03
N LYS A 316 33.41 -6.21 28.21
CA LYS A 316 33.07 -4.81 28.50
C LYS A 316 34.16 -3.89 27.92
N PRO A 317 33.81 -2.71 27.41
CA PRO A 317 34.72 -1.57 27.38
C PRO A 317 34.41 -0.60 28.53
N ASP A 318 35.46 -0.22 29.25
CA ASP A 318 35.41 0.76 30.33
C ASP A 318 35.11 2.17 29.80
N PHE A 319 34.11 2.84 30.38
CA PHE A 319 33.76 4.22 30.08
C PHE A 319 34.24 5.14 31.21
N SER A 320 35.18 6.03 30.88
CA SER A 320 35.72 7.06 31.77
C SER A 320 34.82 8.31 31.80
N PRO A 321 34.59 8.97 32.96
CA PRO A 321 33.57 10.01 33.15
C PRO A 321 33.95 11.43 32.66
N ALA A 322 35.04 11.61 31.90
CA ALA A 322 35.55 12.93 31.53
C ALA A 322 34.77 13.66 30.42
N PHE A 323 33.91 12.96 29.66
CA PHE A 323 33.24 13.54 28.49
C PHE A 323 31.90 14.24 28.78
N SER A 324 31.29 14.07 29.96
CA SER A 324 29.97 14.68 30.23
C SER A 324 30.05 16.15 30.64
N VAL A 325 31.17 16.60 31.22
CA VAL A 325 31.30 17.99 31.72
C VAL A 325 31.57 18.98 30.58
N ILE A 326 32.28 18.56 29.53
CA ILE A 326 32.65 19.41 28.40
C ILE A 326 31.42 19.74 27.53
N LEU A 327 30.50 18.79 27.36
CA LEU A 327 29.28 19.00 26.56
C LEU A 327 28.31 19.98 27.25
N VAL A 328 28.22 19.95 28.58
CA VAL A 328 27.34 20.86 29.35
C VAL A 328 27.90 22.30 29.37
N CYS A 329 29.23 22.46 29.39
CA CYS A 329 29.85 23.79 29.28
C CYS A 329 29.68 24.41 27.88
N LEU A 330 29.74 23.63 26.81
CA LEU A 330 29.57 24.16 25.44
C LEU A 330 28.12 24.60 25.18
N VAL A 331 27.13 23.86 25.67
CA VAL A 331 25.71 24.20 25.49
C VAL A 331 25.33 25.45 26.30
N THR A 332 25.86 25.63 27.52
CA THR A 332 25.60 26.82 28.34
C THR A 332 26.31 28.07 27.81
N CYS A 333 27.48 27.93 27.19
CA CYS A 333 28.20 29.03 26.55
C CYS A 333 27.48 29.52 25.28
N PHE A 334 26.97 28.61 24.44
CA PHE A 334 26.21 28.96 23.23
C PHE A 334 24.89 29.70 23.53
N LEU A 335 24.17 29.31 24.57
CA LEU A 335 22.92 29.98 24.98
C LEU A 335 23.18 31.39 25.54
N SER A 336 24.32 31.60 26.19
CA SER A 336 24.72 32.91 26.72
C SER A 336 25.18 33.86 25.60
N PHE A 337 25.82 33.34 24.55
CA PHE A 337 26.26 34.14 23.41
C PHE A 337 25.08 34.65 22.57
N LYS A 338 24.06 33.81 22.29
CA LYS A 338 22.84 34.25 21.57
C LYS A 338 22.04 35.33 22.31
N ARG A 339 21.97 35.27 23.64
CA ARG A 339 21.29 36.31 24.44
C ARG A 339 21.99 37.68 24.39
N LYS A 340 23.29 37.74 24.08
CA LYS A 340 24.05 38.99 23.99
C LYS A 340 23.89 39.67 22.62
N THR A 341 23.71 38.89 21.54
CA THR A 341 23.48 39.42 20.18
C THR A 341 22.08 40.02 20.01
N ASP A 342 21.05 39.45 20.65
CA ASP A 342 19.67 39.98 20.55
C ASP A 342 19.49 41.35 21.22
N LYS A 343 20.29 41.65 22.26
CA LYS A 343 20.27 42.95 22.95
C LYS A 343 20.93 44.07 22.16
N HIS A 344 21.84 43.76 21.23
CA HIS A 344 22.46 44.78 20.37
C HIS A 344 21.60 45.14 19.16
N ALA A 345 20.78 44.20 18.66
CA ALA A 345 19.90 44.46 17.51
C ALA A 345 18.68 45.36 17.86
N THR A 346 18.26 45.38 19.13
CA THR A 346 17.08 46.16 19.56
C THR A 346 17.38 47.64 19.90
N LEU A 347 18.65 48.04 19.97
CA LEU A 347 19.06 49.42 20.27
C LEU A 347 19.31 50.30 19.03
N GLN A 348 19.45 49.72 17.83
CA GLN A 348 19.67 50.49 16.60
C GLN A 348 18.37 50.88 15.86
N HIS A 349 17.21 50.30 16.21
CA HIS A 349 15.95 50.54 15.50
C HIS A 349 15.06 51.66 16.08
N ARG A 350 15.50 52.37 17.12
CA ARG A 350 14.71 53.41 17.81
C ARG A 350 14.97 54.86 17.38
N ASN A 351 15.91 55.12 16.48
CA ASN A 351 16.27 56.48 16.06
C ASN A 351 16.04 56.73 14.56
N CYS A 352 14.83 56.55 14.03
CA CYS A 352 14.44 57.09 12.72
C CYS A 352 12.90 57.22 12.62
N PHE A 353 12.34 58.37 13.00
CA PHE A 353 11.06 58.87 12.46
C PHE A 353 11.03 60.40 12.61
N PRO A 354 10.95 61.18 11.50
CA PRO A 354 10.72 62.61 11.57
C PRO A 354 9.23 62.96 11.47
N HIS A 355 8.92 64.10 12.09
CA HIS A 355 7.66 64.85 12.06
C HIS A 355 7.23 65.34 10.67
N SER A 356 5.92 65.29 10.39
CA SER A 356 5.13 66.29 9.63
C SER A 356 3.64 66.00 9.88
N ARG A 357 2.84 66.85 10.57
CA ARG A 357 2.13 68.07 10.08
C ARG A 357 1.62 67.95 8.65
N THR A 358 0.33 67.64 8.48
CA THR A 358 -0.78 68.59 8.27
C THR A 358 -2.11 67.85 8.41
#